data_AF-A0A2E4FE47-F1
#
_entry.id   AF-A0A2E4FE47-F1
#
_cell.length_a   1.000
_cell.length_b   1.000
_cell.length_c   1.000
_cell.angle_alpha   90.00
_cell.angle_beta   90.00
_cell.angle_gamma   90.00
#
_symmetry.space_group_name_H-M   'P 1'
#
loop_
_entity.id
_entity.type
_entity.pdbx_description
1 polymer ?
#
loop_
_entity_poly.entity_id
_entity_poly.type
_entity_poly.pdbx_seq_one_letter_code
_entity_poly.pdbx_strand_id
1 'polypeptide(L)'
;MTVEAEGSSPSTDSHRVLGPLSSVTIVVGSMLGIGIFLTPPIVARELPSAAPFFGIWILAALSALGGAAACAALGTMMPRAGGDYVFQRRAYGPTVAVASGWVLFGAVFAGSIGAMSVPVAQFQLPVLLDAITSAAGMDAIDLSTKITSDDAPWPVSGTQLVGASFVILFTVLNVLGTRVAAAAQTALTTVPMLLLTLAALVALMVTTGETAVEAPTPAVNGSWMKAYSAVYFAFAGWNALIYVAGEVKDPAKNLPRGLVGGTLLTTALYLLLCACFLVVLGFGGLADAGEAGTAVASVLGGQTAQVLVTGLIATVLLASINATIMGGGRVAMAMARDGVLWRGFAKTNERGVPARALWLQAGWAIVLILSGSFEEILHLVSVAMMLVGSLTVASLFVIQRREPEAEEAYSSAMIPWLPAIYLLSSLVVVAGSVYEAFDGGSEASWHALGGVILMGVVAAIHGASALIKRGAQDDGQPSGEDP
;
A
#
# COMPACT_ATOMS: atom_id res chain seq x y z
N MET A 1 14.63 9.04 56.02
CA MET A 1 15.06 8.01 55.04
C MET A 1 14.02 6.91 55.03
N THR A 2 13.06 7.00 54.12
CA THR A 2 12.20 5.88 53.70
C THR A 2 11.66 6.29 52.33
N VAL A 3 12.37 5.91 51.28
CA VAL A 3 11.88 5.99 49.90
C VAL A 3 11.04 4.72 49.71
N GLU A 4 9.73 4.89 49.63
CA GLU A 4 8.83 3.83 49.20
C GLU A 4 9.11 3.52 47.73
N ALA A 5 9.29 2.23 47.43
CA ALA A 5 9.51 1.73 46.09
C ALA A 5 8.23 1.89 45.27
N GLU A 6 8.24 2.80 44.29
CA GLU A 6 7.25 2.84 43.22
C GLU A 6 7.24 1.51 42.48
N GLY A 7 6.04 0.91 42.39
CA GLY A 7 5.79 -0.30 41.65
C GLY A 7 6.22 -0.15 40.19
N SER A 8 7.02 -1.10 39.73
CA SER A 8 7.43 -1.25 38.34
C SER A 8 6.21 -1.18 37.41
N SER A 9 6.15 -0.16 36.56
CA SER A 9 5.29 -0.12 35.38
C SER A 9 5.45 -1.41 34.58
N PRO A 10 4.37 -2.05 34.09
CA PRO A 10 4.46 -3.28 33.32
C PRO A 10 5.35 -3.03 32.10
N SER A 11 6.31 -3.93 31.87
CA SER A 11 7.31 -3.80 30.82
C SER A 11 6.65 -3.57 29.46
N THR A 12 7.11 -2.53 28.76
CA THR A 12 6.72 -2.15 27.39
C THR A 12 7.00 -3.23 26.33
N ASP A 13 7.59 -4.37 26.73
CA ASP A 13 7.98 -5.48 25.86
C ASP A 13 6.86 -6.50 25.60
N SER A 14 5.83 -6.59 26.45
CA SER A 14 4.79 -7.63 26.32
C SER A 14 3.90 -7.51 25.08
N HIS A 15 3.86 -6.32 24.45
CA HIS A 15 3.06 -6.05 23.26
C HIS A 15 3.86 -6.11 21.94
N ARG A 16 5.19 -6.29 22.00
CA ARG A 16 6.05 -6.40 20.81
C ARG A 16 6.15 -7.86 20.35
N VAL A 17 5.35 -8.21 19.34
CA VAL A 17 5.19 -9.60 18.89
C VAL A 17 5.76 -9.87 17.49
N LEU A 18 5.98 -8.83 16.67
CA LEU A 18 6.44 -8.98 15.29
C LEU A 18 7.97 -9.15 15.23
N GLY A 19 8.41 -10.33 14.78
CA GLY A 19 9.83 -10.64 14.57
C GLY A 19 10.33 -10.22 13.18
N PRO A 20 11.62 -10.46 12.88
CA PRO A 20 12.25 -10.02 11.62
C PRO A 20 11.57 -10.60 10.37
N LEU A 21 11.22 -11.89 10.38
CA LEU A 21 10.55 -12.52 9.24
C LEU A 21 9.17 -11.88 8.98
N SER A 22 8.36 -11.74 10.03
CA SER A 22 7.05 -11.08 9.92
C SER A 22 7.20 -9.65 9.40
N SER A 23 8.17 -8.88 9.91
CA SER A 23 8.46 -7.52 9.43
C SER A 23 8.76 -7.46 7.93
N VAL A 24 9.60 -8.36 7.42
CA VAL A 24 9.90 -8.45 5.98
C VAL A 24 8.65 -8.86 5.19
N THR A 25 7.94 -9.90 5.63
CA THR A 25 6.78 -10.43 4.89
C THR A 25 5.57 -9.49 4.88
N ILE A 26 5.43 -8.60 5.86
CA ILE A 26 4.43 -7.52 5.86
C ILE A 26 4.73 -6.53 4.75
N VAL A 27 5.99 -6.11 4.61
CA VAL A 27 6.41 -5.17 3.56
C VAL A 27 6.31 -5.83 2.19
N VAL A 28 6.88 -7.02 2.02
CA VAL A 28 6.81 -7.76 0.75
C VAL A 28 5.36 -8.04 0.37
N GLY A 29 4.52 -8.50 1.30
CA GLY A 29 3.11 -8.79 1.03
C GLY A 29 2.26 -7.56 0.73
N SER A 30 2.65 -6.40 1.27
CA SER A 30 1.99 -5.14 0.92
C SER A 30 2.43 -4.59 -0.43
N MET A 31 3.66 -4.89 -0.88
CA MET A 31 4.17 -4.44 -2.17
C MET A 31 3.78 -5.37 -3.30
N LEU A 32 3.95 -6.68 -3.08
CA LEU A 32 3.59 -7.73 -4.02
C LEU A 32 2.07 -7.75 -4.15
N GLY A 33 1.56 -7.13 -5.22
CA GLY A 33 0.14 -7.07 -5.56
C GLY A 33 -0.08 -7.38 -7.04
N ILE A 34 -1.22 -6.97 -7.60
CA ILE A 34 -1.55 -7.25 -9.01
C ILE A 34 -0.67 -6.44 -9.99
N GLY A 35 -0.09 -5.34 -9.51
CA GLY A 35 0.71 -4.41 -10.32
C GLY A 35 1.86 -5.09 -11.05
N ILE A 36 2.62 -6.00 -10.42
CA ILE A 36 3.72 -6.69 -11.11
C ILE A 36 3.25 -7.58 -12.28
N PHE A 37 1.97 -7.97 -12.32
CA PHE A 37 1.43 -8.80 -13.39
C PHE A 37 0.77 -7.99 -14.51
N LEU A 38 0.26 -6.77 -14.21
CA LEU A 38 -0.42 -5.90 -15.17
C LEU A 38 0.44 -4.75 -15.70
N THR A 39 1.43 -4.30 -14.92
CA THR A 39 2.30 -3.17 -15.29
C THR A 39 3.31 -3.54 -16.39
N PRO A 40 3.98 -4.71 -16.41
CA PRO A 40 4.94 -5.04 -17.45
C PRO A 40 4.39 -4.93 -18.89
N PRO A 41 3.17 -5.41 -19.21
CA PRO A 41 2.57 -5.17 -20.52
C PRO A 41 2.38 -3.70 -20.87
N ILE A 42 1.90 -2.90 -19.92
CA ILE A 42 1.73 -1.45 -20.09
C ILE A 42 3.08 -0.82 -20.43
N VAL A 43 4.12 -1.14 -19.66
CA VAL A 43 5.48 -0.62 -19.89
C VAL A 43 6.03 -1.06 -21.25
N ALA A 44 5.78 -2.30 -21.66
CA ALA A 44 6.23 -2.83 -22.95
C ALA A 44 5.54 -2.14 -24.13
N ARG A 45 4.28 -1.68 -24.00
CA ARG A 45 3.63 -0.85 -25.04
C ARG A 45 4.29 0.51 -25.21
N GLU A 46 4.79 1.06 -24.10
CA GLU A 46 5.28 2.44 -24.07
C GLU A 46 6.79 2.56 -24.36
N LEU A 47 7.57 1.48 -24.26
CA LEU A 47 9.03 1.56 -24.37
C LEU A 47 9.58 0.83 -25.59
N PRO A 48 10.73 1.27 -26.15
CA PRO A 48 11.22 0.75 -27.42
C PRO A 48 12.18 -0.44 -27.29
N SER A 49 12.51 -0.93 -26.11
CA SER A 49 13.42 -2.07 -25.93
C SER A 49 13.54 -2.48 -24.46
N ALA A 50 14.21 -3.62 -24.22
CA ALA A 50 14.46 -4.15 -22.88
C ALA A 50 15.31 -3.21 -21.98
N ALA A 51 16.27 -2.46 -22.54
CA ALA A 51 17.14 -1.58 -21.75
C ALA A 51 16.37 -0.44 -21.02
N PRO A 52 15.57 0.39 -21.70
CA PRO A 52 14.73 1.38 -21.03
C PRO A 52 13.64 0.73 -20.18
N PHE A 53 13.13 -0.44 -20.58
CA PHE A 53 12.20 -1.22 -19.76
C PHE A 53 12.79 -1.51 -18.37
N PHE A 54 13.95 -2.15 -18.27
CA PHE A 54 14.59 -2.41 -16.97
C PHE A 54 15.06 -1.14 -16.28
N GLY A 55 15.49 -0.14 -17.06
CA GLY A 55 15.89 1.17 -16.55
C GLY A 55 14.81 1.81 -15.68
N ILE A 56 13.54 1.81 -16.14
CA ILE A 56 12.45 2.41 -15.35
C ILE A 56 12.11 1.58 -14.09
N TRP A 57 12.22 0.25 -14.14
CA TRP A 57 12.04 -0.61 -12.96
C TRP A 57 13.11 -0.33 -11.90
N ILE A 58 14.35 -0.16 -12.32
CA ILE A 58 15.45 0.21 -11.42
C ILE A 58 15.24 1.61 -10.83
N LEU A 59 14.84 2.59 -11.64
CA LEU A 59 14.55 3.94 -11.17
C LEU A 59 13.40 3.98 -10.15
N ALA A 60 12.32 3.23 -10.40
CA ALA A 60 11.21 3.11 -9.46
C ALA A 60 11.62 2.40 -8.17
N ALA A 61 12.45 1.35 -8.26
CA ALA A 61 13.00 0.66 -7.11
C ALA A 61 13.87 1.57 -6.23
N LEU A 62 14.73 2.41 -6.82
CA LEU A 62 15.53 3.39 -6.09
C LEU A 62 14.64 4.41 -5.36
N SER A 63 13.58 4.87 -6.01
CA SER A 63 12.57 5.72 -5.36
C SER A 63 11.91 5.01 -4.18
N ALA A 64 11.40 3.78 -4.35
CA ALA A 64 10.79 3.00 -3.28
C ALA A 64 11.75 2.76 -2.10
N LEU A 65 13.03 2.47 -2.39
CA LEU A 65 14.08 2.35 -1.38
C LEU A 65 14.32 3.66 -0.62
N GLY A 66 14.22 4.80 -1.29
CA GLY A 66 14.24 6.12 -0.65
C GLY A 66 13.12 6.33 0.36
N GLY A 67 11.90 5.99 -0.03
CA GLY A 67 10.76 5.99 0.89
C GLY A 67 10.97 5.04 2.07
N ALA A 68 11.34 3.80 1.79
CA ALA A 68 11.57 2.77 2.80
C ALA A 68 12.68 3.15 3.80
N ALA A 69 13.78 3.73 3.32
CA ALA A 69 14.87 4.21 4.15
C ALA A 69 14.45 5.37 5.06
N ALA A 70 13.66 6.32 4.54
CA ALA A 70 13.13 7.41 5.34
C ALA A 70 12.15 6.92 6.41
N CYS A 71 11.27 5.98 6.06
CA CYS A 71 10.38 5.34 7.01
C CYS A 71 11.10 4.48 8.04
N ALA A 72 12.22 3.85 7.68
CA ALA A 72 13.06 3.13 8.62
C ALA A 72 13.65 4.09 9.66
N ALA A 73 14.21 5.22 9.24
CA ALA A 73 14.72 6.25 10.14
C ALA A 73 13.62 6.82 11.06
N LEU A 74 12.48 7.21 10.48
CA LEU A 74 11.36 7.76 11.25
C LEU A 74 10.76 6.73 12.22
N GLY A 75 10.61 5.48 11.79
CA GLY A 75 10.05 4.41 12.59
C GLY A 75 10.97 3.98 13.73
N THR A 76 12.29 4.02 13.57
CA THR A 76 13.24 3.75 14.66
C THR A 76 13.26 4.88 15.69
N MET A 77 13.18 6.15 15.25
CA MET A 77 13.04 7.31 16.14
C MET A 77 11.70 7.31 16.89
N MET A 78 10.63 6.88 16.23
CA MET A 78 9.27 6.90 16.78
C MET A 78 8.58 5.54 16.60
N PRO A 79 8.96 4.49 17.36
CA PRO A 79 8.43 3.13 17.21
C PRO A 79 7.04 3.01 17.86
N ARG A 80 6.07 3.72 17.30
CA ARG A 80 4.67 3.80 17.75
C ARG A 80 3.74 3.42 16.62
N ALA A 81 2.58 2.86 16.97
CA ALA A 81 1.53 2.58 15.99
C ALA A 81 0.93 3.88 15.45
N GLY A 82 0.59 3.90 14.15
CA GLY A 82 -0.05 5.03 13.46
C GLY A 82 0.69 5.58 12.24
N GLY A 83 1.95 5.18 12.03
CA GLY A 83 2.67 5.42 10.77
C GLY A 83 2.79 6.89 10.37
N ASP A 84 2.45 7.20 9.12
CA ASP A 84 2.52 8.54 8.52
C ASP A 84 1.89 9.62 9.41
N TYR A 85 0.72 9.34 9.99
CA TYR A 85 0.02 10.26 10.89
C TYR A 85 0.89 10.72 12.07
N VAL A 86 1.63 9.80 12.68
CA VAL A 86 2.49 10.08 13.84
C VAL A 86 3.69 10.92 13.42
N PHE A 87 4.32 10.58 12.29
CA PHE A 87 5.50 11.29 11.80
C PHE A 87 5.15 12.72 11.38
N GLN A 88 4.07 12.88 10.63
CA GLN A 88 3.60 14.18 10.16
C GLN A 88 3.09 15.06 11.30
N ARG A 89 2.51 14.47 12.36
CA ARG A 89 2.16 15.23 13.56
C ARG A 89 3.39 15.81 14.25
N ARG A 90 4.49 15.06 14.31
CA ARG A 90 5.76 15.55 14.90
C ARG A 90 6.39 16.62 14.02
N ALA A 91 6.41 16.44 12.71
CA ALA A 91 7.05 17.36 11.77
C ALA A 91 6.25 18.65 11.53
N TYR A 92 4.94 18.54 11.29
CA TYR A 92 4.09 19.63 10.79
C TYR A 92 3.00 20.07 11.78
N GLY A 93 2.78 19.32 12.85
CA GLY A 93 1.76 19.60 13.86
C GLY A 93 0.39 18.95 13.58
N PRO A 94 -0.61 19.22 14.44
CA PRO A 94 -1.89 18.51 14.43
C PRO A 94 -2.70 18.69 13.14
N THR A 95 -2.70 19.87 12.52
CA THR A 95 -3.54 20.16 11.36
C THR A 95 -3.21 19.27 10.16
N VAL A 96 -1.93 19.17 9.81
CA VAL A 96 -1.47 18.31 8.70
C VAL A 96 -1.72 16.85 9.03
N ALA A 97 -1.41 16.43 10.27
CA ALA A 97 -1.67 15.07 10.70
C ALA A 97 -3.15 14.68 10.60
N VAL A 98 -4.07 15.54 11.04
CA VAL A 98 -5.52 15.29 10.92
C VAL A 98 -5.96 15.19 9.48
N ALA A 99 -5.49 16.09 8.61
CA ALA A 99 -5.81 16.06 7.19
C ALA A 99 -5.34 14.76 6.53
N SER A 100 -4.07 14.41 6.72
CA SER A 100 -3.51 13.18 6.18
C SER A 100 -4.11 11.93 6.82
N GLY A 101 -4.47 11.97 8.10
CA GLY A 101 -5.16 10.89 8.80
C GLY A 101 -6.53 10.57 8.20
N TRP A 102 -7.33 11.60 7.89
CA TRP A 102 -8.62 11.42 7.21
C TRP A 102 -8.46 10.89 5.79
N VAL A 103 -7.46 11.37 5.06
CA VAL A 103 -7.18 10.87 3.71
C VAL A 103 -6.69 9.41 3.74
N LEU A 104 -5.81 9.07 4.67
CA LEU A 104 -5.35 7.70 4.88
C LEU A 104 -6.52 6.79 5.23
N PHE A 105 -7.27 7.12 6.27
CA PHE A 105 -8.35 6.27 6.77
C PHE A 105 -9.53 6.19 5.78
N GLY A 106 -9.99 7.34 5.30
CA GLY A 106 -11.21 7.46 4.50
C GLY A 106 -11.03 7.07 3.04
N ALA A 107 -9.88 7.33 2.43
CA ALA A 107 -9.62 7.02 1.03
C ALA A 107 -8.60 5.89 0.90
N VAL A 108 -7.36 6.09 1.36
CA VAL A 108 -6.24 5.18 1.02
C VAL A 108 -6.46 3.75 1.51
N PHE A 109 -6.69 3.55 2.81
CA PHE A 109 -6.87 2.20 3.37
C PHE A 109 -8.15 1.53 2.88
N ALA A 110 -9.29 2.22 2.98
CA ALA A 110 -10.58 1.65 2.61
C ALA A 110 -10.70 1.40 1.10
N GLY A 111 -10.24 2.35 0.28
CA GLY A 111 -10.19 2.22 -1.17
C GLY A 111 -9.25 1.10 -1.62
N SER A 112 -8.05 1.00 -1.03
CA SER A 112 -7.10 -0.08 -1.35
C SER A 112 -7.67 -1.46 -1.00
N ILE A 113 -8.39 -1.58 0.13
CA ILE A 113 -9.07 -2.84 0.48
C ILE A 113 -10.09 -3.21 -0.60
N GLY A 114 -10.95 -2.29 -1.01
CA GLY A 114 -11.94 -2.55 -2.07
C GLY A 114 -11.28 -2.93 -3.40
N ALA A 115 -10.26 -2.15 -3.79
CA ALA A 115 -9.48 -2.33 -5.01
C ALA A 115 -8.74 -3.66 -5.13
N MET A 116 -8.47 -4.33 -4.01
CA MET A 116 -7.86 -5.65 -4.03
C MET A 116 -8.91 -6.75 -3.82
N SER A 117 -9.95 -6.50 -3.01
CA SER A 117 -10.94 -7.52 -2.64
C SER A 117 -11.87 -7.89 -3.79
N VAL A 118 -12.37 -6.89 -4.54
CA VAL A 118 -13.33 -7.13 -5.63
C VAL A 118 -12.64 -7.75 -6.85
N PRO A 119 -11.47 -7.27 -7.32
CA PRO A 119 -10.78 -7.90 -8.45
C PRO A 119 -10.43 -9.37 -8.21
N VAL A 120 -10.05 -9.78 -7.00
CA VAL A 120 -9.83 -11.19 -6.67
C VAL A 120 -11.09 -12.03 -6.96
N ALA A 121 -12.26 -11.53 -6.57
CA ALA A 121 -13.52 -12.21 -6.81
C ALA A 121 -13.97 -12.16 -8.28
N GLN A 122 -13.57 -11.11 -9.01
CA GLN A 122 -13.99 -10.86 -10.39
C GLN A 122 -13.11 -11.54 -11.43
N PHE A 123 -11.79 -11.60 -11.22
CA PHE A 123 -10.85 -12.05 -12.25
C PHE A 123 -10.16 -13.36 -11.89
N GLN A 124 -9.76 -13.55 -10.63
CA GLN A 124 -9.01 -14.74 -10.22
C GLN A 124 -9.94 -15.89 -9.80
N LEU A 125 -10.95 -15.62 -8.99
CA LEU A 125 -11.84 -16.65 -8.45
C LEU A 125 -12.62 -17.42 -9.52
N PRO A 126 -13.17 -16.80 -10.59
CA PRO A 126 -13.88 -17.54 -11.64
C PRO A 126 -13.00 -18.58 -12.34
N VAL A 127 -11.73 -18.24 -12.63
CA VAL A 127 -10.77 -19.18 -13.24
C VAL A 127 -10.50 -20.38 -12.33
N LEU A 128 -10.38 -20.13 -11.02
CA LEU A 128 -10.16 -21.19 -10.02
C LEU A 128 -11.40 -22.07 -9.82
N LEU A 129 -12.59 -21.46 -9.79
CA LEU A 129 -13.86 -22.17 -9.65
C LEU A 129 -14.18 -22.98 -10.91
N ASP A 130 -13.92 -22.45 -12.10
CA ASP A 130 -14.08 -23.17 -13.36
C ASP A 130 -13.20 -24.43 -13.40
N ALA A 131 -11.94 -24.33 -12.96
CA ALA A 131 -11.05 -25.50 -12.85
C ALA A 131 -11.58 -26.58 -11.89
N ILE A 132 -12.24 -26.19 -10.79
CA ILE A 132 -12.81 -27.12 -9.80
C ILE A 132 -14.14 -27.71 -10.31
N THR A 133 -15.03 -26.88 -10.84
CA THR A 133 -16.36 -27.27 -11.31
C THR A 133 -16.27 -28.15 -12.55
N SER A 134 -15.42 -27.81 -13.51
CA SER A 134 -15.13 -28.66 -14.68
C SER A 134 -14.57 -30.02 -14.29
N ALA A 135 -13.63 -30.08 -13.33
CA ALA A 135 -13.10 -31.33 -12.81
C ALA A 135 -14.16 -32.19 -12.09
N ALA A 136 -15.18 -31.56 -11.51
CA ALA A 136 -16.27 -32.21 -10.81
C ALA A 136 -17.52 -32.48 -11.69
N GLY A 137 -17.50 -32.07 -12.97
CA GLY A 137 -18.65 -32.17 -13.87
C GLY A 137 -19.85 -31.29 -13.48
N MET A 138 -19.60 -30.18 -12.77
CA MET A 138 -20.61 -29.21 -12.37
C MET A 138 -20.63 -28.01 -13.32
N ASP A 139 -21.78 -27.34 -13.42
CA ASP A 139 -21.89 -26.08 -14.16
C ASP A 139 -21.04 -24.98 -13.50
N ALA A 140 -20.51 -24.07 -14.33
CA ALA A 140 -19.72 -22.95 -13.86
C ALA A 140 -20.55 -22.03 -12.95
N ILE A 141 -19.97 -21.63 -11.82
CA ILE A 141 -20.59 -20.69 -10.89
C ILE A 141 -20.30 -19.27 -11.36
N ASP A 142 -21.34 -18.58 -11.86
CA ASP A 142 -21.23 -17.17 -12.22
C ASP A 142 -21.44 -16.26 -11.01
N LEU A 143 -20.35 -15.62 -10.56
CA LEU A 143 -20.37 -14.64 -9.46
C LEU A 143 -20.67 -13.22 -9.96
N SER A 144 -20.66 -12.99 -11.27
CA SER A 144 -20.83 -11.67 -11.87
C SER A 144 -22.29 -11.24 -11.95
N THR A 145 -23.23 -12.18 -11.81
CA THR A 145 -24.66 -11.89 -11.80
C THR A 145 -25.00 -10.85 -10.73
N LYS A 146 -25.60 -9.74 -11.16
CA LYS A 146 -26.14 -8.73 -10.24
C LYS A 146 -27.31 -9.34 -9.47
N ILE A 147 -27.28 -9.18 -8.15
CA ILE A 147 -28.29 -9.67 -7.23
C ILE A 147 -29.45 -8.67 -7.14
N THR A 148 -29.15 -7.39 -7.29
CA THR A 148 -30.13 -6.30 -7.36
C THR A 148 -30.45 -5.93 -8.80
N SER A 149 -31.66 -5.43 -9.05
CA SER A 149 -32.06 -4.89 -10.37
C SER A 149 -31.11 -3.81 -10.87
N ASP A 150 -30.95 -3.69 -12.18
CA ASP A 150 -30.11 -2.65 -12.81
C ASP A 150 -30.57 -1.22 -12.46
N ASP A 151 -31.85 -1.03 -12.15
CA ASP A 151 -32.42 0.26 -11.72
C ASP A 151 -32.22 0.57 -10.22
N ALA A 152 -31.56 -0.32 -9.46
CA ALA A 152 -31.29 -0.06 -8.05
C ALA A 152 -30.26 1.08 -7.91
N PRO A 153 -30.41 1.99 -6.92
CA PRO A 153 -29.44 3.07 -6.71
C PRO A 153 -28.02 2.57 -6.43
N TRP A 154 -27.88 1.33 -5.93
CA TRP A 154 -26.61 0.65 -5.70
C TRP A 154 -26.71 -0.79 -6.22
N PRO A 155 -26.26 -1.06 -7.46
CA PRO A 155 -26.27 -2.42 -7.98
C PRO A 155 -25.22 -3.26 -7.24
N VAL A 156 -25.66 -4.33 -6.58
CA VAL A 156 -24.80 -5.27 -5.85
C VAL A 156 -24.64 -6.57 -6.64
N SER A 157 -23.40 -6.97 -6.91
CA SER A 157 -23.02 -8.24 -7.54
C SER A 157 -22.53 -9.28 -6.53
N GLY A 158 -22.50 -10.55 -6.95
CA GLY A 158 -21.86 -11.62 -6.18
C GLY A 158 -20.38 -11.34 -5.90
N THR A 159 -19.65 -10.74 -6.85
CA THR A 159 -18.23 -10.36 -6.68
C THR A 159 -18.03 -9.36 -5.55
N GLN A 160 -18.93 -8.37 -5.39
CA GLN A 160 -18.88 -7.40 -4.28
C GLN A 160 -19.13 -8.08 -2.93
N LEU A 161 -20.07 -9.03 -2.86
CA LEU A 161 -20.34 -9.78 -1.62
C LEU A 161 -19.15 -10.66 -1.22
N VAL A 162 -18.52 -11.34 -2.18
CA VAL A 162 -17.30 -12.12 -1.93
C VAL A 162 -16.17 -11.20 -1.49
N GLY A 163 -15.98 -10.05 -2.15
CA GLY A 163 -15.02 -9.02 -1.73
C GLY A 163 -15.25 -8.58 -0.28
N ALA A 164 -16.49 -8.24 0.08
CA ALA A 164 -16.86 -7.87 1.46
C ALA A 164 -16.59 -9.02 2.46
N SER A 165 -16.79 -10.27 2.07
CA SER A 165 -16.47 -11.43 2.91
C SER A 165 -14.98 -11.56 3.20
N PHE A 166 -14.10 -11.23 2.24
CA PHE A 166 -12.65 -11.19 2.48
C PHE A 166 -12.30 -10.09 3.50
N VAL A 167 -12.91 -8.92 3.40
CA VAL A 167 -12.73 -7.84 4.39
C VAL A 167 -13.11 -8.34 5.79
N ILE A 168 -14.27 -8.99 5.94
CA ILE A 168 -14.73 -9.52 7.22
C ILE A 168 -13.76 -10.59 7.73
N LEU A 169 -13.38 -11.56 6.90
CA LEU A 169 -12.48 -12.65 7.24
C LEU A 169 -11.14 -12.14 7.78
N PHE A 170 -10.48 -11.25 7.04
CA PHE A 170 -9.20 -10.68 7.46
C PHE A 170 -9.34 -9.70 8.62
N THR A 171 -10.47 -9.01 8.76
CA THR A 171 -10.75 -8.19 9.96
C THR A 171 -10.87 -9.07 11.20
N VAL A 172 -11.59 -10.19 11.14
CA VAL A 172 -11.69 -11.17 12.23
C VAL A 172 -10.31 -11.70 12.58
N LEU A 173 -9.53 -12.14 11.58
CA LEU A 173 -8.15 -12.61 11.76
C LEU A 173 -7.28 -11.58 12.51
N ASN A 174 -7.41 -10.31 12.15
CA ASN A 174 -6.68 -9.21 12.79
C ASN A 174 -7.16 -8.94 14.23
N VAL A 175 -8.47 -8.96 14.48
CA VAL A 175 -9.05 -8.86 15.82
C VAL A 175 -8.60 -10.01 16.73
N LEU A 176 -8.34 -11.19 16.15
CA LEU A 176 -7.87 -12.35 16.89
C LEU A 176 -6.47 -12.17 17.50
N GLY A 177 -5.68 -11.20 17.04
CA GLY A 177 -4.39 -10.85 17.61
C GLY A 177 -3.32 -10.64 16.55
N THR A 178 -2.42 -9.67 16.78
CA THR A 178 -1.35 -9.34 15.83
C THR A 178 -0.47 -10.55 15.50
N ARG A 179 -0.18 -11.42 16.47
CA ARG A 179 0.65 -12.61 16.22
C ARG A 179 0.00 -13.57 15.22
N VAL A 180 -1.32 -13.73 15.28
CA VAL A 180 -2.08 -14.59 14.36
C VAL A 180 -2.12 -13.95 12.97
N ALA A 181 -2.45 -12.66 12.90
CA ALA A 181 -2.47 -11.91 11.64
C ALA A 181 -1.09 -11.90 10.95
N ALA A 182 -0.01 -11.76 11.72
CA ALA A 182 1.35 -11.79 11.21
C ALA A 182 1.79 -13.19 10.75
N ALA A 183 1.38 -14.25 11.45
CA ALA A 183 1.66 -15.62 11.00
C ALA A 183 0.94 -15.93 9.68
N ALA A 184 -0.32 -15.52 9.56
CA ALA A 184 -1.07 -15.61 8.32
C ALA A 184 -0.42 -14.79 7.20
N GLN A 185 0.01 -13.54 7.48
CA GLN A 185 0.75 -12.72 6.53
C GLN A 185 2.01 -13.42 6.04
N THR A 186 2.81 -13.98 6.96
CA THR A 186 4.03 -14.70 6.60
C THR A 186 3.72 -15.88 5.68
N ALA A 187 2.67 -16.67 5.96
CA ALA A 187 2.28 -17.78 5.08
C ALA A 187 1.81 -17.28 3.69
N LEU A 188 0.90 -16.31 3.67
CA LEU A 188 0.31 -15.74 2.45
C LEU A 188 1.34 -15.02 1.57
N THR A 189 2.41 -14.47 2.15
CA THR A 189 3.48 -13.82 1.38
C THR A 189 4.56 -14.82 0.98
N THR A 190 5.10 -15.63 1.92
CA THR A 190 6.29 -16.44 1.67
C THR A 190 6.02 -17.57 0.67
N VAL A 191 4.86 -18.24 0.76
CA VAL A 191 4.56 -19.37 -0.14
C VAL A 191 4.47 -18.91 -1.60
N PRO A 192 3.64 -17.92 -1.97
CA PRO A 192 3.60 -17.45 -3.35
C PRO A 192 4.91 -16.82 -3.80
N MET A 193 5.59 -16.05 -2.93
CA MET A 193 6.89 -15.46 -3.26
C MET A 193 7.91 -16.53 -3.68
N LEU A 194 8.03 -17.63 -2.92
CA LEU A 194 8.95 -18.71 -3.24
C LEU A 194 8.53 -19.46 -4.50
N LEU A 195 7.24 -19.76 -4.66
CA LEU A 195 6.74 -20.51 -5.82
C LEU A 195 6.84 -19.69 -7.12
N LEU A 196 6.57 -18.39 -7.08
CA LEU A 196 6.74 -17.49 -8.21
C LEU A 196 8.23 -17.31 -8.57
N THR A 197 9.10 -17.19 -7.56
CA THR A 197 10.56 -17.17 -7.79
C THR A 197 11.03 -18.44 -8.47
N LEU A 198 10.61 -19.61 -7.98
CA LEU A 198 10.95 -20.89 -8.56
C LEU A 198 10.41 -21.03 -9.99
N ALA A 199 9.14 -20.67 -10.21
CA ALA A 199 8.52 -20.71 -11.53
C ALA A 199 9.26 -19.82 -12.53
N ALA A 200 9.66 -18.61 -12.14
CA ALA A 200 10.44 -17.70 -12.97
C ALA A 200 11.82 -18.27 -13.31
N LEU A 201 12.52 -18.86 -12.34
CA LEU A 201 13.83 -19.49 -12.57
C LEU A 201 13.71 -20.71 -13.50
N VAL A 202 12.70 -21.56 -13.31
CA VAL A 202 12.45 -22.71 -14.19
C VAL A 202 12.12 -22.25 -15.60
N ALA A 203 11.25 -21.25 -15.74
CA ALA A 203 10.93 -20.64 -17.04
C ALA A 203 12.18 -20.14 -17.76
N LEU A 204 13.08 -19.43 -17.06
CA LEU A 204 14.34 -18.95 -17.62
C LEU A 204 15.32 -20.08 -18.01
N MET A 205 15.31 -21.20 -17.29
CA MET A 205 16.17 -22.35 -17.60
C MET A 205 15.67 -23.18 -18.78
N VAL A 206 14.36 -23.33 -18.93
CA VAL A 206 13.74 -24.15 -19.98
C VAL A 206 13.61 -23.40 -21.29
N THR A 207 13.52 -22.07 -21.24
CA THR A 207 13.41 -21.24 -22.45
C THR A 207 14.79 -21.07 -23.09
N THR A 208 15.15 -21.99 -23.98
CA THR A 208 16.39 -21.94 -24.77
C THR A 208 16.09 -21.38 -26.16
N GLY A 209 16.07 -20.06 -26.33
CA GLY A 209 15.89 -19.50 -27.66
C GLY A 209 15.90 -17.98 -27.73
N GLU A 210 16.64 -17.45 -28.71
CA GLU A 210 16.60 -16.08 -29.19
C GLU A 210 15.21 -15.80 -29.79
N THR A 211 14.19 -15.58 -28.97
CA THR A 211 13.02 -14.83 -29.46
C THR A 211 13.53 -13.43 -29.72
N ALA A 212 13.83 -13.13 -30.99
CA ALA A 212 14.28 -11.81 -31.41
C ALA A 212 13.39 -10.76 -30.73
N VAL A 213 14.02 -9.89 -29.95
CA VAL A 213 13.39 -8.76 -29.28
C VAL A 213 13.09 -7.74 -30.38
N GLU A 214 12.14 -8.06 -31.26
CA GLU A 214 11.64 -7.08 -32.21
C GLU A 214 10.77 -6.14 -31.40
N ALA A 215 11.39 -5.02 -31.03
CA ALA A 215 10.70 -3.95 -30.35
C ALA A 215 9.66 -3.35 -31.30
N PRO A 216 8.44 -3.06 -30.82
CA PRO A 216 7.53 -2.23 -31.57
C PRO A 216 8.23 -0.90 -31.88
N THR A 217 8.03 -0.37 -33.09
CA THR A 217 8.45 0.99 -33.42
C THR A 217 7.73 1.94 -32.47
N PRO A 218 8.43 2.64 -31.56
CA PRO A 218 7.78 3.44 -30.53
C PRO A 218 7.01 4.58 -31.18
N ALA A 219 5.80 4.85 -30.68
CA ALA A 219 5.17 6.15 -30.91
C ALA A 219 6.03 7.21 -30.21
N VAL A 220 6.78 7.99 -30.98
CA VAL A 220 7.61 9.09 -30.48
C VAL A 220 6.68 10.21 -30.03
N ASN A 221 6.40 10.27 -28.71
CA ASN A 221 6.27 11.46 -27.85
C ASN A 221 5.44 11.13 -26.59
N GLY A 222 5.98 11.36 -25.38
CA GLY A 222 5.23 11.30 -24.10
C GLY A 222 5.17 9.95 -23.36
N SER A 223 5.62 8.87 -23.99
CA SER A 223 5.50 7.47 -23.54
C SER A 223 6.17 7.12 -22.19
N TRP A 224 7.29 7.77 -21.85
CA TRP A 224 8.09 7.37 -20.68
C TRP A 224 7.42 7.67 -19.34
N MET A 225 6.64 8.76 -19.26
CA MET A 225 6.00 9.20 -18.02
C MET A 225 4.89 8.23 -17.60
N LYS A 226 4.10 7.76 -18.57
CA LYS A 226 3.07 6.73 -18.36
C LYS A 226 3.69 5.44 -17.86
N ALA A 227 4.75 4.99 -18.53
CA ALA A 227 5.49 3.79 -18.14
C ALA A 227 6.08 3.93 -16.72
N TYR A 228 6.76 5.04 -16.42
CA TYR A 228 7.34 5.28 -15.11
C TYR A 228 6.29 5.37 -14.00
N SER A 229 5.18 6.07 -14.24
CA SER A 229 4.08 6.20 -13.27
C SER A 229 3.45 4.85 -12.95
N ALA A 230 3.20 4.02 -13.97
CA ALA A 230 2.67 2.67 -13.79
C ALA A 230 3.60 1.80 -12.91
N VAL A 231 4.92 1.88 -13.13
CA VAL A 231 5.90 1.15 -12.30
C VAL A 231 6.04 1.75 -10.91
N TYR A 232 6.01 3.08 -10.78
CA TYR A 232 6.02 3.77 -9.49
C TYR A 232 4.88 3.27 -8.58
N PHE A 233 3.67 3.14 -9.13
CA PHE A 233 2.54 2.58 -8.39
C PHE A 233 2.65 1.07 -8.15
N ALA A 234 3.27 0.31 -9.04
CA ALA A 234 3.53 -1.12 -8.81
C ALA A 234 4.45 -1.39 -7.61
N PHE A 235 5.29 -0.42 -7.23
CA PHE A 235 6.14 -0.46 -6.04
C PHE A 235 5.51 0.12 -4.77
N ALA A 236 4.24 0.51 -4.81
CA ALA A 236 3.49 0.94 -3.63
C ALA A 236 3.56 -0.08 -2.48
N GLY A 237 3.36 0.35 -1.23
CA GLY A 237 3.30 -0.54 -0.06
C GLY A 237 4.61 -0.70 0.72
N TRP A 238 5.69 -0.06 0.28
CA TRP A 238 7.00 -0.07 0.97
C TRP A 238 6.95 0.47 2.41
N ASN A 239 5.93 1.26 2.79
CA ASN A 239 5.77 1.83 4.13
C ASN A 239 4.99 0.94 5.10
N ALA A 240 4.37 -0.18 4.69
CA ALA A 240 3.37 -0.90 5.49
C ALA A 240 3.76 -1.23 6.95
N LEU A 241 5.04 -1.47 7.22
CA LEU A 241 5.51 -1.81 8.56
C LEU A 241 5.43 -0.65 9.57
N ILE A 242 5.45 0.61 9.12
CA ILE A 242 5.44 1.77 10.05
C ILE A 242 4.14 1.86 10.84
N TYR A 243 3.03 1.40 10.27
CA TYR A 243 1.72 1.45 10.93
C TYR A 243 1.66 0.55 12.16
N VAL A 244 2.41 -0.55 12.14
CA VAL A 244 2.52 -1.55 13.22
C VAL A 244 3.84 -1.42 14.00
N ALA A 245 4.58 -0.32 13.86
CA ALA A 245 5.92 -0.16 14.43
C ALA A 245 5.97 -0.35 15.96
N GLY A 246 4.89 -0.01 16.67
CA GLY A 246 4.77 -0.24 18.12
C GLY A 246 4.75 -1.70 18.54
N GLU A 247 4.49 -2.62 17.61
CA GLU A 247 4.37 -4.07 17.86
C GLU A 247 5.58 -4.85 17.34
N VAL A 248 6.59 -4.15 16.80
CA VAL A 248 7.84 -4.73 16.30
C VAL A 248 8.81 -5.01 17.44
N LYS A 249 9.35 -6.24 17.50
CA LYS A 249 10.44 -6.61 18.41
C LYS A 249 11.75 -5.96 17.96
N ASP A 250 12.57 -5.48 18.89
CA ASP A 250 13.83 -4.77 18.59
C ASP A 250 13.68 -3.79 17.38
N PRO A 251 12.83 -2.74 17.50
CA PRO A 251 12.51 -1.85 16.38
C PRO A 251 13.75 -1.25 15.70
N ALA A 252 14.80 -0.96 16.47
CA ALA A 252 16.06 -0.41 15.99
C ALA A 252 16.69 -1.28 14.88
N LYS A 253 16.52 -2.60 14.93
CA LYS A 253 17.04 -3.53 13.92
C LYS A 253 15.98 -4.03 12.96
N ASN A 254 14.78 -4.33 13.45
CA ASN A 254 13.77 -5.03 12.65
C ASN A 254 12.91 -4.08 11.80
N LEU A 255 12.83 -2.77 12.11
CA LEU A 255 12.22 -1.81 11.19
C LEU A 255 13.07 -1.59 9.94
N PRO A 256 14.39 -1.30 10.02
CA PRO A 256 15.23 -1.21 8.84
C PRO A 256 15.27 -2.50 8.03
N ARG A 257 15.41 -3.66 8.69
CA ARG A 257 15.40 -4.96 8.01
C ARG A 257 14.08 -5.24 7.30
N GLY A 258 12.95 -4.89 7.91
CA GLY A 258 11.64 -5.08 7.31
C GLY A 258 11.40 -4.14 6.12
N LEU A 259 11.58 -2.84 6.32
CA LEU A 259 11.30 -1.81 5.31
C LEU A 259 12.29 -1.87 4.15
N VAL A 260 13.59 -1.72 4.42
CA VAL A 260 14.62 -1.72 3.37
C VAL A 260 14.82 -3.14 2.83
N GLY A 261 14.94 -4.13 3.70
CA GLY A 261 15.14 -5.52 3.28
C GLY A 261 13.95 -6.09 2.52
N GLY A 262 12.71 -5.79 2.93
CA GLY A 262 11.51 -6.14 2.19
C GLY A 262 11.45 -5.47 0.82
N THR A 263 11.76 -4.18 0.74
CA THR A 263 11.80 -3.44 -0.53
C THR A 263 12.86 -3.98 -1.49
N LEU A 264 14.07 -4.31 -1.00
CA LEU A 264 15.12 -4.95 -1.80
C LEU A 264 14.71 -6.34 -2.31
N LEU A 265 14.08 -7.15 -1.45
CA LEU A 265 13.61 -8.48 -1.82
C LEU A 265 12.51 -8.41 -2.89
N THR A 266 11.54 -7.51 -2.75
CA THR A 266 10.51 -7.26 -3.76
C THR A 266 11.14 -6.78 -5.07
N THR A 267 12.13 -5.88 -5.01
CA THR A 267 12.83 -5.39 -6.20
C THR A 267 13.50 -6.53 -6.97
N ALA A 268 14.21 -7.41 -6.26
CA ALA A 268 14.86 -8.56 -6.88
C ALA A 268 13.84 -9.50 -7.54
N LEU A 269 12.71 -9.76 -6.87
CA LEU A 269 11.63 -10.57 -7.43
C LEU A 269 11.00 -9.90 -8.67
N TYR A 270 10.73 -8.60 -8.62
CA TYR A 270 10.13 -7.87 -9.74
C TYR A 270 11.02 -7.89 -10.98
N LEU A 271 12.32 -7.63 -10.81
CA LEU A 271 13.27 -7.69 -11.91
C LEU A 271 13.39 -9.12 -12.48
N LEU A 272 13.38 -10.14 -11.62
CA LEU A 272 13.38 -11.54 -12.05
C LEU A 272 12.12 -11.90 -12.85
N LEU A 273 10.93 -11.51 -12.36
CA LEU A 273 9.67 -11.76 -13.05
C LEU A 273 9.63 -11.02 -14.40
N CYS A 274 10.04 -9.76 -14.43
CA CYS A 274 10.17 -8.98 -15.66
C CYS A 274 11.12 -9.64 -16.69
N ALA A 275 12.25 -10.17 -16.25
CA ALA A 275 13.15 -10.93 -17.11
C ALA A 275 12.50 -12.20 -17.64
N CYS A 276 11.82 -12.96 -16.77
CA CYS A 276 11.04 -14.13 -17.18
C CYS A 276 9.97 -13.78 -18.23
N PHE A 277 9.21 -12.71 -18.01
CA PHE A 277 8.16 -12.27 -18.94
C PHE A 277 8.72 -11.93 -20.32
N LEU A 278 9.82 -11.17 -20.37
CA LEU A 278 10.45 -10.78 -21.64
C LEU A 278 11.09 -11.97 -22.37
N VAL A 279 11.72 -12.90 -21.65
CA VAL A 279 12.36 -14.08 -22.26
C VAL A 279 11.32 -15.05 -22.82
N VAL A 280 10.17 -15.22 -22.15
CA VAL A 280 9.14 -16.18 -22.57
C VAL A 280 8.23 -15.60 -23.65
N LEU A 281 7.78 -14.35 -23.52
CA LEU A 281 6.79 -13.76 -24.43
C LEU A 281 7.40 -12.93 -25.55
N GLY A 282 8.67 -12.53 -25.42
CA GLY A 282 9.24 -11.45 -26.22
C GLY A 282 8.58 -10.10 -25.91
N PHE A 283 9.09 -9.04 -26.53
CA PHE A 283 8.66 -7.68 -26.20
C PHE A 283 7.27 -7.35 -26.76
N GLY A 284 6.98 -7.73 -28.01
CA GLY A 284 5.64 -7.61 -28.59
C GLY A 284 4.60 -8.47 -27.88
N GLY A 285 4.91 -9.75 -27.60
CA GLY A 285 4.01 -10.63 -26.87
C GLY A 285 3.74 -10.16 -25.44
N LEU A 286 4.72 -9.55 -24.77
CA LEU A 286 4.50 -8.92 -23.48
C LEU A 286 3.60 -7.68 -23.59
N ALA A 287 3.77 -6.85 -24.60
CA ALA A 287 2.92 -5.68 -24.83
C ALA A 287 1.45 -6.09 -25.06
N ASP A 288 1.20 -7.20 -25.75
CA ASP A 288 -0.16 -7.70 -25.99
C ASP A 288 -0.72 -8.55 -24.84
N ALA A 289 0.12 -8.94 -23.87
CA ALA A 289 -0.34 -9.68 -22.71
C ALA A 289 -1.29 -8.82 -21.87
N GLY A 290 -2.46 -9.37 -21.51
CA GLY A 290 -3.33 -8.75 -20.51
C GLY A 290 -2.66 -8.80 -19.14
N GLU A 291 -2.42 -10.02 -18.65
CA GLU A 291 -1.74 -10.30 -17.39
C GLU A 291 -0.51 -11.18 -17.68
N ALA A 292 0.69 -10.64 -17.44
CA ALA A 292 1.94 -11.26 -17.87
C ALA A 292 2.22 -12.61 -17.18
N GLY A 293 1.84 -12.76 -15.91
CA GLY A 293 2.07 -13.98 -15.14
C GLY A 293 1.32 -15.18 -15.70
N THR A 294 0.01 -15.04 -15.89
CA THR A 294 -0.83 -16.10 -16.47
C THR A 294 -0.54 -16.34 -17.94
N ALA A 295 -0.15 -15.31 -18.71
CA ALA A 295 0.29 -15.47 -20.09
C ALA A 295 1.55 -16.35 -20.20
N VAL A 296 2.59 -16.08 -19.41
CA VAL A 296 3.80 -16.93 -19.34
C VAL A 296 3.46 -18.35 -18.92
N ALA A 297 2.60 -18.51 -17.91
CA ALA A 297 2.21 -19.81 -17.42
C ALA A 297 1.48 -20.64 -18.49
N SER A 298 0.57 -20.00 -19.23
CA SER A 298 -0.17 -20.62 -20.33
C SER A 298 0.76 -21.07 -21.47
N VAL A 299 1.74 -20.25 -21.84
CA VAL A 299 2.73 -20.59 -22.88
C VAL A 299 3.59 -21.79 -22.50
N LEU A 300 4.07 -21.87 -21.25
CA LEU A 300 5.01 -22.91 -20.83
C LEU A 300 4.34 -24.22 -20.36
N GLY A 301 3.16 -24.13 -19.75
CA GLY A 301 2.53 -25.28 -19.08
C GLY A 301 1.02 -25.39 -19.29
N GLY A 302 0.47 -24.64 -20.25
CA GLY A 302 -0.94 -24.68 -20.63
C GLY A 302 -1.89 -24.26 -19.50
N GLN A 303 -3.14 -24.74 -19.58
CA GLN A 303 -4.22 -24.38 -18.66
C GLN A 303 -3.89 -24.70 -17.19
N THR A 304 -3.23 -25.84 -16.92
CA THR A 304 -2.87 -26.22 -15.55
C THR A 304 -1.90 -25.22 -14.92
N ALA A 305 -0.86 -24.81 -15.65
CA ALA A 305 0.08 -23.81 -15.14
C ALA A 305 -0.58 -22.44 -14.99
N GLN A 306 -1.46 -22.06 -15.93
CA GLN A 306 -2.26 -20.84 -15.83
C GLN A 306 -3.08 -20.81 -14.53
N VAL A 307 -3.86 -21.86 -14.25
CA VAL A 307 -4.68 -21.97 -13.02
C VAL A 307 -3.82 -21.91 -11.76
N LEU A 308 -2.66 -22.58 -11.74
CA LEU A 308 -1.74 -22.52 -10.61
C LEU A 308 -1.23 -21.10 -10.37
N VAL A 309 -0.77 -20.41 -11.41
CA VAL A 309 -0.29 -19.03 -11.29
C VAL A 309 -1.43 -18.07 -10.90
N THR A 310 -2.64 -18.24 -11.45
CA THR A 310 -3.82 -17.49 -10.99
C THR A 310 -4.07 -17.68 -9.49
N GLY A 311 -3.92 -18.90 -8.97
CA GLY A 311 -4.03 -19.18 -7.53
C GLY A 311 -2.95 -18.50 -6.70
N LEU A 312 -1.71 -18.42 -7.20
CA LEU A 312 -0.62 -17.69 -6.55
C LEU A 312 -0.91 -16.18 -6.52
N ILE A 313 -1.39 -15.61 -7.63
CA ILE A 313 -1.77 -14.20 -7.73
C ILE A 313 -2.91 -13.89 -6.76
N ALA A 314 -3.95 -14.74 -6.71
CA ALA A 314 -5.04 -14.58 -5.74
C ALA A 314 -4.51 -14.56 -4.30
N THR A 315 -3.62 -15.50 -3.96
CA THR A 315 -3.02 -15.59 -2.61
C THR A 315 -2.21 -14.34 -2.26
N VAL A 316 -1.45 -13.82 -3.22
CA VAL A 316 -0.70 -12.56 -3.08
C VAL A 316 -1.63 -11.39 -2.78
N LEU A 317 -2.75 -11.27 -3.51
CA LEU A 317 -3.72 -10.19 -3.28
C LEU A 317 -4.39 -10.28 -1.90
N LEU A 318 -4.69 -11.49 -1.43
CA LEU A 318 -5.16 -11.72 -0.07
C LEU A 318 -4.11 -11.32 0.98
N ALA A 319 -2.81 -11.54 0.68
CA ALA A 319 -1.71 -11.07 1.52
C ALA A 319 -1.68 -9.55 1.61
N SER A 320 -1.88 -8.83 0.49
CA SER A 320 -1.93 -7.37 0.47
C SER A 320 -3.13 -6.82 1.24
N ILE A 321 -4.32 -7.42 1.09
CA ILE A 321 -5.53 -7.06 1.86
C ILE A 321 -5.26 -7.17 3.36
N ASN A 322 -4.67 -8.28 3.81
CA ASN A 322 -4.34 -8.46 5.23
C ASN A 322 -3.35 -7.40 5.74
N ALA A 323 -2.29 -7.09 4.98
CA ALA A 323 -1.32 -6.06 5.35
C ALA A 323 -1.96 -4.67 5.45
N THR A 324 -2.86 -4.32 4.52
CA THR A 324 -3.62 -3.06 4.55
C THR A 324 -4.56 -2.99 5.74
N ILE A 325 -5.24 -4.10 6.09
CA ILE A 325 -6.10 -4.18 7.29
C ILE A 325 -5.30 -4.03 8.57
N MET A 326 -4.11 -4.64 8.65
CA MET A 326 -3.17 -4.44 9.76
C MET A 326 -2.84 -2.94 9.92
N GLY A 327 -2.59 -2.22 8.83
CA GLY A 327 -2.18 -0.82 8.89
C GLY A 327 -3.26 0.14 9.36
N GLY A 328 -4.40 0.18 8.67
CA GLY A 328 -5.32 1.32 8.82
C GLY A 328 -6.05 1.41 10.16
N GLY A 329 -6.31 0.27 10.83
CA GLY A 329 -6.89 0.27 12.17
C GLY A 329 -6.02 1.01 13.20
N ARG A 330 -4.70 1.04 12.96
CA ARG A 330 -3.73 1.72 13.83
C ARG A 330 -3.65 3.22 13.56
N VAL A 331 -3.96 3.65 12.34
CA VAL A 331 -4.16 5.09 12.03
C VAL A 331 -5.41 5.61 12.73
N ALA A 332 -6.54 4.91 12.63
CA ALA A 332 -7.76 5.28 13.33
C ALA A 332 -7.58 5.28 14.86
N MET A 333 -6.83 4.31 15.41
CA MET A 333 -6.46 4.31 16.83
C MET A 333 -5.62 5.53 17.21
N ALA A 334 -4.63 5.92 16.39
CA ALA A 334 -3.80 7.10 16.65
C ALA A 334 -4.62 8.41 16.60
N MET A 335 -5.50 8.56 15.62
CA MET A 335 -6.44 9.69 15.53
C MET A 335 -7.39 9.75 16.74
N ALA A 336 -7.86 8.61 17.23
CA ALA A 336 -8.72 8.55 18.41
C ALA A 336 -7.98 8.92 19.71
N ARG A 337 -6.69 8.58 19.82
CA ARG A 337 -5.84 9.02 20.95
C ARG A 337 -5.65 10.53 20.98
N ASP A 338 -5.69 11.17 19.82
CA ASP A 338 -5.59 12.62 19.66
C ASP A 338 -6.94 13.35 19.77
N GLY A 339 -8.02 12.62 20.04
CA GLY A 339 -9.36 13.19 20.18
C GLY A 339 -10.01 13.63 18.87
N VAL A 340 -9.46 13.21 17.72
CA VAL A 340 -10.01 13.48 16.39
C VAL A 340 -11.18 12.55 16.09
N LEU A 341 -11.04 11.27 16.46
CA LEU A 341 -12.09 10.27 16.40
C LEU A 341 -12.60 9.94 17.81
N TRP A 342 -13.73 9.23 17.88
CA TRP A 342 -14.30 8.78 19.15
C TRP A 342 -13.26 8.01 19.98
N ARG A 343 -13.09 8.41 21.25
CA ARG A 343 -12.09 7.83 22.19
C ARG A 343 -12.22 6.30 22.36
N GLY A 344 -13.38 5.72 22.05
CA GLY A 344 -13.57 4.28 22.08
C GLY A 344 -12.70 3.51 21.08
N PHE A 345 -12.30 4.12 19.95
CA PHE A 345 -11.39 3.50 18.97
C PHE A 345 -9.92 3.47 19.42
N ALA A 346 -9.56 4.24 20.45
CA ALA A 346 -8.22 4.21 21.04
C ALA A 346 -7.98 3.00 21.95
N LYS A 347 -9.06 2.32 22.38
CA LYS A 347 -8.99 1.18 23.31
C LYS A 347 -8.60 -0.10 22.56
N THR A 348 -7.61 -0.81 23.09
CA THR A 348 -7.21 -2.14 22.64
C THR A 348 -7.98 -3.23 23.38
N ASN A 349 -8.14 -4.40 22.76
CA ASN A 349 -8.62 -5.61 23.43
C ASN A 349 -7.52 -6.25 24.30
N GLU A 350 -7.84 -7.36 24.98
CA GLU A 350 -6.88 -8.12 25.82
C GLU A 350 -5.63 -8.58 25.06
N ARG A 351 -5.70 -8.64 23.73
CA ARG A 351 -4.63 -9.08 22.84
C ARG A 351 -3.80 -7.91 22.29
N GLY A 352 -4.04 -6.69 22.77
CA GLY A 352 -3.31 -5.48 22.34
C GLY A 352 -3.74 -4.92 21.00
N VAL A 353 -4.87 -5.37 20.42
CA VAL A 353 -5.34 -4.95 19.09
C VAL A 353 -6.49 -3.93 19.20
N PRO A 354 -6.50 -2.85 18.40
CA PRO A 354 -7.61 -1.88 18.38
C PRO A 354 -8.84 -2.43 17.61
N ALA A 355 -9.52 -3.42 18.19
CA ALA A 355 -10.60 -4.16 17.53
C ALA A 355 -11.73 -3.25 17.00
N ARG A 356 -12.12 -2.22 17.77
CA ARG A 356 -13.18 -1.28 17.34
C ARG A 356 -12.75 -0.45 16.13
N ALA A 357 -11.47 -0.07 16.06
CA ALA A 357 -10.93 0.70 14.93
C ALA A 357 -10.84 -0.16 13.66
N LEU A 358 -10.48 -1.46 13.82
CA LEU A 358 -10.52 -2.42 12.71
C LEU A 358 -11.94 -2.60 12.15
N TRP A 359 -12.95 -2.74 13.02
CA TRP A 359 -14.34 -2.85 12.57
C TRP A 359 -14.86 -1.55 11.94
N LEU A 360 -14.42 -0.39 12.41
CA LEU A 360 -14.74 0.90 11.77
C LEU A 360 -14.21 0.94 10.33
N GLN A 361 -12.95 0.55 10.13
CA GLN A 361 -12.35 0.46 8.80
C GLN A 361 -13.06 -0.57 7.92
N ALA A 362 -13.35 -1.75 8.47
CA ALA A 362 -14.04 -2.82 7.74
C ALA A 362 -15.43 -2.37 7.29
N GLY A 363 -16.20 -1.75 8.18
CA GLY A 363 -17.52 -1.20 7.84
C GLY A 363 -17.43 -0.15 6.74
N TRP A 364 -16.47 0.76 6.82
CA TRP A 364 -16.27 1.78 5.78
C TRP A 364 -15.84 1.15 4.44
N ALA A 365 -14.89 0.23 4.44
CA ALA A 365 -14.47 -0.47 3.22
C ALA A 365 -15.62 -1.26 2.58
N ILE A 366 -16.47 -1.92 3.37
CA ILE A 366 -17.65 -2.65 2.87
C ILE A 366 -18.66 -1.68 2.23
N VAL A 367 -18.89 -0.50 2.82
CA VAL A 367 -19.76 0.53 2.21
C VAL A 367 -19.23 0.95 0.84
N LEU A 368 -17.92 1.18 0.71
CA LEU A 368 -17.31 1.53 -0.57
C LEU A 368 -17.37 0.40 -1.61
N ILE A 369 -17.20 -0.85 -1.16
CA ILE A 369 -17.32 -2.03 -2.03
C ILE A 369 -18.76 -2.16 -2.55
N LEU A 370 -19.75 -2.13 -1.65
CA LEU A 370 -21.16 -2.36 -2.00
C LEU A 370 -21.79 -1.21 -2.79
N SER A 371 -21.31 0.02 -2.58
CA SER A 371 -21.77 1.17 -3.36
C SER A 371 -21.16 1.24 -4.77
N GLY A 372 -20.14 0.43 -5.07
CA GLY A 372 -19.40 0.49 -6.33
C GLY A 372 -18.44 1.69 -6.43
N SER A 373 -18.44 2.60 -5.45
CA SER A 373 -17.63 3.82 -5.48
C SER A 373 -16.14 3.57 -5.26
N PHE A 374 -15.72 2.33 -4.99
CA PHE A 374 -14.30 2.00 -4.81
C PHE A 374 -13.48 2.26 -6.09
N GLU A 375 -14.08 2.13 -7.28
CA GLU A 375 -13.42 2.43 -8.57
C GLU A 375 -13.14 3.94 -8.71
N GLU A 376 -14.09 4.78 -8.33
CA GLU A 376 -13.89 6.24 -8.31
C GLU A 376 -12.84 6.65 -7.26
N ILE A 377 -12.90 6.00 -6.08
CA ILE A 377 -11.95 6.24 -5.00
C ILE A 377 -10.55 5.74 -5.36
N LEU A 378 -10.39 4.75 -6.23
CA LEU A 378 -9.08 4.28 -6.68
C LEU A 378 -8.25 5.38 -7.34
N HIS A 379 -8.87 6.22 -8.16
CA HIS A 379 -8.20 7.37 -8.76
C HIS A 379 -7.73 8.39 -7.69
N LEU A 380 -8.57 8.61 -6.69
CA LEU A 380 -8.25 9.46 -5.54
C LEU A 380 -7.12 8.87 -4.68
N VAL A 381 -7.12 7.55 -4.46
CA VAL A 381 -6.17 6.82 -3.61
C VAL A 381 -4.75 6.99 -4.10
N SER A 382 -4.51 6.86 -5.40
CA SER A 382 -3.15 6.93 -5.98
C SER A 382 -2.46 8.26 -5.68
N VAL A 383 -3.17 9.39 -5.88
CA VAL A 383 -2.62 10.71 -5.59
C VAL A 383 -2.54 10.97 -4.10
N ALA A 384 -3.56 10.61 -3.34
CA ALA A 384 -3.59 10.73 -1.89
C ALA A 384 -2.38 10.02 -1.25
N MET A 385 -2.13 8.77 -1.65
CA MET A 385 -1.02 7.97 -1.13
C MET A 385 0.34 8.59 -1.50
N MET A 386 0.47 9.12 -2.72
CA MET A 386 1.70 9.78 -3.16
C MET A 386 1.99 11.08 -2.39
N LEU A 387 0.97 11.91 -2.15
CA LEU A 387 1.13 13.15 -1.39
C LEU A 387 1.42 12.89 0.08
N VAL A 388 0.68 11.97 0.72
CA VAL A 388 0.91 11.58 2.12
C VAL A 388 2.29 10.93 2.26
N GLY A 389 2.68 10.05 1.33
CA GLY A 389 4.00 9.44 1.29
C GLY A 389 5.12 10.48 1.15
N SER A 390 4.94 11.48 0.29
CA SER A 390 5.86 12.62 0.14
C SER A 390 5.99 13.44 1.41
N LEU A 391 4.88 13.77 2.08
CA LEU A 391 4.90 14.46 3.36
C LEU A 391 5.61 13.62 4.44
N THR A 392 5.42 12.30 4.42
CA THR A 392 6.11 11.40 5.35
C THR A 392 7.61 11.39 5.10
N VAL A 393 8.07 11.26 3.86
CA VAL A 393 9.50 11.30 3.54
C VAL A 393 10.10 12.67 3.85
N ALA A 394 9.39 13.75 3.54
CA ALA A 394 9.80 15.11 3.88
C ALA A 394 9.84 15.37 5.40
N SER A 395 9.04 14.64 6.20
CA SER A 395 9.06 14.74 7.67
C SER A 395 10.43 14.41 8.24
N LEU A 396 11.19 13.49 7.61
CA LEU A 396 12.55 13.16 8.03
C LEU A 396 13.45 14.41 8.01
N PHE A 397 13.48 15.14 6.89
CA PHE A 397 14.31 16.33 6.75
C PHE A 397 13.87 17.47 7.67
N VAL A 398 12.57 17.63 7.89
CA VAL A 398 12.03 18.64 8.81
C VAL A 398 12.43 18.34 10.25
N ILE A 399 12.37 17.07 10.66
CA ILE A 399 12.75 16.66 12.01
C ILE A 399 14.27 16.79 12.20
N GLN A 400 15.09 16.29 11.28
CA GLN A 400 16.55 16.42 11.35
C GLN A 400 17.02 17.88 11.47
N ARG A 401 16.39 18.79 10.72
CA ARG A 401 16.71 20.24 10.80
C ARG A 401 16.31 20.88 12.12
N ARG A 402 15.24 20.40 12.77
CA ARG A 402 14.74 20.97 14.05
C ARG A 402 15.39 20.32 15.27
N GLU A 403 15.80 19.07 15.14
CA GLU A 403 16.31 18.22 16.21
C GLU A 403 17.62 17.54 15.77
N PRO A 404 18.76 18.26 15.75
CA PRO A 404 20.04 17.71 15.29
C PRO A 404 20.49 16.47 16.08
N GLU A 405 20.12 16.36 17.36
CA GLU A 405 20.39 15.17 18.19
C GLU A 405 19.69 13.91 17.67
N ALA A 406 18.55 14.06 16.98
CA ALA A 406 17.86 12.94 16.34
C ALA A 406 18.59 12.43 15.09
N GLU A 407 19.44 13.25 14.47
CA GLU A 407 20.26 12.89 13.31
C GLU A 407 21.38 11.90 13.69
N GLU A 408 22.02 12.09 14.84
CA GLU A 408 23.09 11.22 15.35
C GLU A 408 22.60 9.78 15.60
N ALA A 409 21.33 9.60 15.96
CA ALA A 409 20.75 8.30 16.27
C ALA A 409 20.54 7.40 15.02
N TYR A 410 20.45 7.98 13.81
CA TYR A 410 20.28 7.23 12.57
C TYR A 410 20.97 7.90 11.38
N SER A 411 22.30 8.00 11.46
CA SER A 411 23.14 8.41 10.32
C SER A 411 23.50 7.18 9.48
N SER A 412 23.08 7.18 8.21
CA SER A 412 23.56 6.22 7.20
C SER A 412 24.01 7.00 5.99
N ALA A 413 25.07 6.57 5.30
CA ALA A 413 25.63 7.26 4.13
C ALA A 413 24.61 7.45 2.98
N MET A 414 23.50 6.69 2.99
CA MET A 414 22.44 6.76 1.99
C MET A 414 21.37 7.81 2.30
N ILE A 415 21.33 8.34 3.52
CA ILE A 415 20.57 9.54 3.89
C ILE A 415 21.57 10.71 3.78
N PRO A 416 21.30 11.77 2.99
CA PRO A 416 20.00 12.24 2.51
C PRO A 416 19.60 11.82 1.08
N TRP A 417 20.48 11.16 0.34
CA TRP A 417 20.35 10.99 -1.11
C TRP A 417 19.14 10.15 -1.53
N LEU A 418 18.93 8.98 -0.90
CA LEU A 418 17.81 8.10 -1.27
C LEU A 418 16.43 8.75 -1.00
N PRO A 419 16.16 9.33 0.19
CA PRO A 419 14.91 10.08 0.41
C PRO A 419 14.72 11.25 -0.56
N ALA A 420 15.78 11.94 -0.97
CA ALA A 420 15.71 13.02 -1.96
C ALA A 420 15.30 12.51 -3.35
N ILE A 421 15.82 11.34 -3.77
CA ILE A 421 15.39 10.67 -5.00
C ILE A 421 13.89 10.38 -4.97
N TYR A 422 13.37 9.86 -3.86
CA TYR A 422 11.93 9.61 -3.72
C TYR A 422 11.10 10.89 -3.89
N LEU A 423 11.49 11.99 -3.24
CA LEU A 423 10.78 13.26 -3.34
C LEU A 423 10.81 13.83 -4.77
N LEU A 424 11.95 13.73 -5.45
CA LEU A 424 12.08 14.14 -6.86
C LEU A 424 11.21 13.27 -7.77
N SER A 425 11.29 11.94 -7.63
CA SER A 425 10.47 10.99 -8.36
C SER A 425 8.98 11.24 -8.16
N SER A 426 8.56 11.48 -6.91
CA SER A 426 7.16 11.80 -6.62
C SER A 426 6.74 13.12 -7.26
N LEU A 427 7.59 14.15 -7.24
CA LEU A 427 7.31 15.44 -7.89
C LEU A 427 7.13 15.27 -9.40
N VAL A 428 7.97 14.45 -10.04
CA VAL A 428 7.88 14.15 -11.47
C VAL A 428 6.56 13.45 -11.80
N VAL A 429 6.15 12.44 -11.02
CA VAL A 429 4.88 11.73 -11.22
C VAL A 429 3.67 12.64 -10.99
N VAL A 430 3.70 13.49 -9.95
CA VAL A 430 2.65 14.51 -9.72
C VAL A 430 2.56 15.47 -10.90
N ALA A 431 3.69 16.03 -11.34
CA ALA A 431 3.72 16.98 -12.45
C ALA A 431 3.22 16.34 -13.75
N GLY A 432 3.61 15.09 -14.02
CA GLY A 432 3.10 14.30 -15.14
C GLY A 432 1.59 14.08 -15.07
N SER A 433 1.08 13.66 -13.90
CA SER A 433 -0.37 13.45 -13.69
C SER A 433 -1.18 14.73 -13.89
N VAL A 434 -0.65 15.87 -13.41
CA VAL A 434 -1.28 17.19 -13.59
C VAL A 434 -1.23 17.62 -15.05
N TYR A 435 -0.10 17.43 -15.73
CA TYR A 435 0.03 17.75 -17.16
C TYR A 435 -0.98 16.94 -18.00
N GLU A 436 -1.08 15.63 -17.78
CA GLU A 436 -2.08 14.77 -18.44
C GLU A 436 -3.52 15.20 -18.13
N ALA A 437 -3.76 15.84 -16.97
CA ALA A 437 -5.07 16.39 -16.65
C ALA A 437 -5.46 17.62 -17.44
N PHE A 438 -4.50 18.48 -17.74
CA PHE A 438 -4.74 19.66 -18.54
C PHE A 438 -4.67 19.40 -20.05
N ASP A 439 -3.88 18.41 -20.49
CA ASP A 439 -3.66 18.10 -21.90
C ASP A 439 -4.66 17.05 -22.45
N GLY A 440 -5.04 16.05 -21.64
CA GLY A 440 -5.75 14.86 -22.11
C GLY A 440 -7.28 14.90 -22.06
N GLY A 441 -7.90 15.93 -21.47
CA GLY A 441 -9.37 16.10 -21.44
C GLY A 441 -10.18 14.96 -20.78
N SER A 442 -9.54 13.96 -20.17
CA SER A 442 -10.24 12.81 -19.58
C SER A 442 -10.73 13.11 -18.16
N GLU A 443 -11.94 12.69 -17.82
CA GLU A 443 -12.51 12.81 -16.46
C GLU A 443 -11.57 12.17 -15.40
N ALA A 444 -10.89 11.07 -15.76
CA ALA A 444 -9.91 10.37 -14.92
C ALA A 444 -8.80 11.29 -14.37
N SER A 445 -8.43 12.32 -15.13
CA SER A 445 -7.34 13.21 -14.76
C SER A 445 -7.76 14.33 -13.80
N TRP A 446 -9.06 14.68 -13.74
CA TRP A 446 -9.59 15.61 -12.73
C TRP A 446 -9.72 14.97 -11.35
N HIS A 447 -9.92 13.65 -11.28
CA HIS A 447 -9.92 12.90 -10.01
C HIS A 447 -8.56 12.94 -9.30
N ALA A 448 -7.46 13.09 -10.04
CA ALA A 448 -6.12 13.31 -9.47
C ALA A 448 -6.05 14.60 -8.64
N LEU A 449 -6.75 15.67 -9.05
CA LEU A 449 -6.84 16.92 -8.28
C LEU A 449 -7.74 16.78 -7.03
N GLY A 450 -8.68 15.84 -7.04
CA GLY A 450 -9.58 15.55 -5.92
C GLY A 450 -8.84 15.21 -4.62
N GLY A 451 -7.69 14.53 -4.68
CA GLY A 451 -6.89 14.19 -3.49
C GLY A 451 -6.18 15.38 -2.86
N VAL A 452 -5.67 16.27 -3.69
CA VAL A 452 -5.09 17.55 -3.28
C VAL A 452 -6.18 18.43 -2.65
N ILE A 453 -7.35 18.51 -3.30
CA ILE A 453 -8.49 19.28 -2.82
C ILE A 453 -9.02 18.70 -1.50
N LEU A 454 -9.15 17.39 -1.38
CA LEU A 454 -9.61 16.75 -0.14
C LEU A 454 -8.65 17.02 1.02
N MET A 455 -7.33 16.87 0.82
CA MET A 455 -6.37 17.25 1.86
C MET A 455 -6.43 18.75 2.19
N GLY A 456 -6.55 19.61 1.19
CA GLY A 456 -6.67 21.05 1.36
C GLY A 456 -7.94 21.45 2.14
N VAL A 457 -9.07 20.84 1.82
CA VAL A 457 -10.37 21.08 2.49
C VAL A 457 -10.32 20.60 3.94
N VAL A 458 -9.82 19.39 4.20
CA VAL A 458 -9.73 18.88 5.58
C VAL A 458 -8.75 19.71 6.41
N ALA A 459 -7.60 20.08 5.84
CA ALA A 459 -6.63 20.96 6.50
C ALA A 459 -7.23 22.35 6.79
N ALA A 460 -7.99 22.92 5.86
CA ALA A 460 -8.66 24.21 6.02
C ALA A 460 -9.75 24.16 7.11
N ILE A 461 -10.61 23.15 7.11
CA ILE A 461 -11.67 22.97 8.12
C ILE A 461 -11.05 22.81 9.51
N HIS A 462 -10.02 21.97 9.65
CA HIS A 462 -9.38 21.77 10.95
C HIS A 462 -8.61 23.00 11.41
N GLY A 463 -7.85 23.64 10.50
CA GLY A 463 -7.13 24.88 10.78
C GLY A 463 -8.06 26.00 11.25
N ALA A 464 -9.20 26.19 10.57
CA ALA A 464 -10.22 27.13 10.98
C ALA A 464 -10.80 26.81 12.37
N SER A 465 -11.10 25.53 12.65
CA SER A 465 -11.60 25.11 13.97
C SER A 465 -10.60 25.33 15.11
N ALA A 466 -9.30 25.18 14.83
CA ALA A 466 -8.24 25.40 15.80
C ALA A 466 -8.02 26.89 16.07
N LEU A 467 -8.12 27.74 15.05
CA LEU A 467 -8.07 29.20 15.18
C LEU A 467 -9.26 29.74 15.97
N ILE A 468 -10.48 29.24 15.71
CA ILE A 468 -11.69 29.63 16.47
C ILE A 468 -11.55 29.25 17.95
N LYS A 469 -11.02 28.06 18.27
CA LYS A 469 -10.78 27.65 19.67
C LYS A 469 -9.72 28.47 20.38
N ARG A 470 -8.68 28.93 19.66
CA ARG A 470 -7.65 29.83 20.21
C ARG A 470 -8.20 31.25 20.44
N GLY A 471 -8.93 31.80 19.48
CA GLY A 471 -9.60 33.10 19.64
C GLY A 471 -10.60 33.10 20.82
N ALA A 472 -11.36 32.01 21.00
CA ALA A 472 -12.25 31.85 22.14
C ALA A 472 -11.53 31.66 23.50
N GLN A 473 -10.25 31.29 23.50
CA GLN A 473 -9.42 31.20 24.71
C GLN A 473 -8.75 32.54 25.03
N ASP A 474 -8.35 33.32 24.03
CA ASP A 474 -7.78 34.66 24.20
C ASP A 474 -8.86 35.68 24.61
N ASP A 475 -10.08 35.60 24.09
CA ASP A 475 -11.23 36.44 24.51
C ASP A 475 -11.73 36.10 25.94
N GLY A 476 -11.27 34.97 26.52
CA GLY A 476 -11.65 34.49 27.84
C GLY A 476 -10.70 34.92 28.98
N GLN A 477 -9.57 35.56 28.67
CA GLN A 477 -8.72 36.21 29.67
C GLN A 477 -9.06 37.70 29.73
N PRO A 478 -9.66 38.21 30.82
CA PRO A 478 -9.78 39.65 30.97
C PRO A 478 -8.36 40.23 30.97
N SER A 479 -8.12 41.13 30.02
CA SER A 479 -6.97 42.02 29.99
C SER A 479 -6.89 42.73 31.32
N GLY A 480 -6.04 42.22 32.22
CA GLY A 480 -5.60 42.93 33.41
C GLY A 480 -4.70 44.09 32.99
N GLU A 481 -5.31 45.16 32.51
CA GLU A 481 -4.83 46.54 32.60
C GLU A 481 -5.83 47.21 33.56
N ASP A 482 -5.49 47.97 34.58
CA ASP A 482 -4.33 48.80 34.95
C ASP A 482 -4.66 49.33 36.37
N PRO A 483 -3.90 50.26 37.01
CA PRO A 483 -2.47 50.58 36.94
C PRO A 483 -1.74 50.42 38.30
#